data_AF-A0A956WAE8-F1
#
_entry.id   AF-A0A956WAE8-F1
#
_cell.length_a   1.000
_cell.length_b   1.000
_cell.length_c   1.000
_cell.angle_alpha   90.00
_cell.angle_beta   90.00
_cell.angle_gamma   90.00
#
_symmetry.space_group_name_H-M   'P 1'
#
loop_
_entity.id
_entity.type
_entity.pdbx_description
1 polymer ?
#
loop_
_entity_poly.entity_id
_entity_poly.type
_entity_poly.pdbx_seq_one_letter_code
_entity_poly.pdbx_strand_id
1 'polypeptide(L)'
;VEQEVRAHFPNTFATVIPRSVRLAEAPSHGAPIQQYDPISAGARAYEALADEFIASLGDRAPAGVVRPAVPATPEVERDDRAEVPVESVAANDPEGQF
;
A
#
# COMPACT_ATOMS: atom_id res chain seq x y z
N VAL A 1 2.56 -12.31 -17.14
CA VAL A 1 2.69 -12.85 -15.76
C VAL A 1 1.38 -12.71 -14.99
N GLU A 2 0.77 -11.53 -14.85
CA GLU A 2 -0.51 -11.38 -14.13
C GLU A 2 -1.63 -12.30 -14.68
N GLN A 3 -1.79 -12.35 -16.00
CA GLN A 3 -2.83 -13.18 -16.64
C GLN A 3 -2.63 -14.69 -16.37
N GLU A 4 -1.39 -15.14 -16.25
CA GLU A 4 -1.05 -16.55 -16.00
C GLU A 4 -1.36 -16.94 -14.55
N VAL A 5 -1.08 -16.04 -13.60
CA VAL A 5 -1.48 -16.21 -12.19
C VAL A 5 -2.99 -16.28 -12.08
N ARG A 6 -3.72 -15.40 -12.76
CA ARG A 6 -5.20 -15.41 -12.75
C ARG A 6 -5.78 -16.67 -13.40
N ALA A 7 -5.14 -17.21 -14.44
CA ALA A 7 -5.56 -18.45 -15.08
C ALA A 7 -5.31 -19.68 -14.19
N HIS A 8 -4.24 -19.68 -13.40
CA HIS A 8 -3.88 -20.81 -12.52
C HIS A 8 -4.60 -20.75 -11.16
N PHE A 9 -4.90 -19.55 -10.66
CA PHE A 9 -5.55 -19.33 -9.37
C PHE A 9 -6.89 -18.61 -9.55
N PRO A 10 -8.00 -19.36 -9.70
CA PRO A 10 -9.32 -18.76 -9.94
C PRO A 10 -9.86 -17.96 -8.74
N ASN A 11 -9.32 -18.19 -7.54
CA ASN A 11 -9.73 -17.52 -6.29
C ASN A 11 -8.82 -16.33 -5.94
N THR A 12 -8.37 -15.58 -6.93
CA THR A 12 -7.52 -14.39 -6.74
C THR A 12 -8.36 -13.12 -6.75
N PHE A 13 -8.03 -12.16 -5.88
CA PHE A 13 -8.68 -10.85 -5.88
C PHE A 13 -8.44 -10.08 -7.20
N ALA A 14 -9.42 -9.28 -7.61
CA ALA A 14 -9.34 -8.38 -8.74
C ALA A 14 -8.37 -7.23 -8.44
N THR A 15 -8.39 -6.73 -7.21
CA THR A 15 -7.58 -5.59 -6.77
C THR A 15 -6.09 -5.91 -6.78
N VAL A 16 -5.30 -5.09 -7.49
CA VAL A 16 -3.84 -5.20 -7.59
C VAL A 16 -3.19 -4.15 -6.69
N ILE A 17 -2.29 -4.58 -5.79
CA ILE A 17 -1.50 -3.66 -4.96
C ILE A 17 -0.26 -3.19 -5.73
N PRO A 18 -0.15 -1.89 -6.08
CA PRO A 18 0.99 -1.38 -6.83
C PRO A 18 2.24 -1.29 -5.95
N ARG A 19 3.42 -1.48 -6.54
CA ARG A 19 4.67 -1.12 -5.86
C ARG A 19 4.72 0.39 -5.68
N SER A 20 4.79 0.85 -4.43
CA SER A 20 4.92 2.27 -4.11
C SER A 20 5.94 2.47 -3.00
N VAL A 21 6.68 3.56 -3.08
CA VAL A 21 7.74 3.92 -2.11
C VAL A 21 7.11 4.18 -0.73
N ARG A 22 6.03 4.95 -0.68
CA ARG A 22 5.28 5.23 0.55
C ARG A 22 4.79 3.97 1.28
N LEU A 23 4.34 2.96 0.54
CA LEU A 23 3.95 1.66 1.11
C LEU A 23 5.16 0.89 1.67
N ALA A 24 6.33 1.01 1.06
CA ALA A 24 7.56 0.39 1.55
C ALA A 24 8.16 1.11 2.75
N GLU A 25 7.93 2.43 2.89
CA GLU A 25 8.41 3.26 3.99
C GLU A 25 7.53 3.16 5.25
N ALA A 26 6.22 3.00 5.07
CA ALA A 26 5.26 2.92 6.18
C ALA A 26 5.67 1.95 7.33
N PRO A 27 6.18 0.72 7.06
CA PRO A 27 6.66 -0.18 8.11
C PRO A 27 7.82 0.39 8.94
N SER A 28 8.75 1.12 8.32
CA SER A 28 9.88 1.75 9.02
C SER A 28 9.43 2.89 9.92
N HIS A 29 8.34 3.58 9.55
CA HIS A 29 7.71 4.62 10.36
C HIS A 29 6.74 4.06 11.41
N GLY A 30 6.55 2.73 11.52
CA GLY A 30 5.67 2.13 12.52
C GLY A 30 4.18 2.49 12.36
N ALA A 31 3.79 3.06 11.21
CA ALA A 31 2.42 3.47 10.93
C ALA A 31 1.85 2.65 9.76
N PRO A 32 0.56 2.26 9.79
CA PRO A 32 -0.08 1.66 8.63
C PRO A 32 -0.16 2.69 7.48
N ILE A 33 -0.20 2.21 6.24
CA ILE A 33 -0.23 3.09 5.05
C ILE A 33 -1.39 4.09 5.05
N GLN A 34 -2.52 3.71 5.66
CA GLN A 34 -3.70 4.58 5.82
C GLN A 34 -3.45 5.78 6.75
N GLN A 35 -2.47 5.69 7.65
CA GLN A 35 -2.08 6.78 8.54
C GLN A 35 -0.83 7.51 8.04
N TYR A 36 0.10 6.79 7.41
CA TYR A 36 1.32 7.36 6.87
C TYR A 36 1.05 8.25 5.65
N ASP A 37 0.31 7.74 4.65
CA ASP A 37 -0.07 8.49 3.45
C ASP A 37 -1.40 7.94 2.88
N PRO A 38 -2.56 8.42 3.35
CA PRO A 38 -3.88 7.95 2.92
C PRO A 38 -4.19 8.27 1.45
N ILE A 39 -3.50 9.23 0.84
CA ILE A 39 -3.75 9.66 -0.54
C ILE A 39 -2.93 8.81 -1.53
N SER A 40 -1.92 8.08 -1.04
CA SER A 40 -1.05 7.22 -1.84
C SER A 40 -1.80 6.16 -2.63
N ALA A 41 -1.22 5.76 -3.77
CA ALA A 41 -1.77 4.68 -4.59
C ALA A 41 -1.84 3.34 -3.82
N GLY A 42 -0.90 3.10 -2.90
CA GLY A 42 -0.92 1.92 -2.02
C GLY A 42 -2.09 1.95 -1.05
N ALA A 43 -2.34 3.08 -0.38
CA ALA A 43 -3.47 3.23 0.53
C ALA A 43 -4.80 2.96 -0.17
N ARG A 44 -5.05 3.59 -1.33
CA ARG A 44 -6.27 3.38 -2.10
C ARG A 44 -6.45 1.95 -2.59
N ALA A 45 -5.36 1.29 -3.00
CA ALA A 45 -5.41 -0.11 -3.41
C ALA A 45 -5.78 -1.04 -2.23
N TYR A 46 -5.28 -0.75 -1.02
CA TYR A 46 -5.67 -1.49 0.18
C TYR A 46 -7.12 -1.21 0.60
N GLU A 47 -7.64 0.00 0.41
CA GLU A 47 -9.07 0.29 0.63
C GLU A 47 -9.94 -0.54 -0.33
N ALA A 48 -9.63 -0.50 -1.63
CA ALA A 48 -10.36 -1.28 -2.64
C ALA A 48 -10.30 -2.78 -2.35
N LEU A 49 -9.15 -3.29 -1.90
CA LEU A 49 -9.00 -4.70 -1.51
C LEU A 49 -9.83 -5.03 -0.27
N ALA A 50 -9.88 -4.14 0.72
CA ALA A 50 -10.70 -4.34 1.92
C ALA A 50 -12.19 -4.39 1.57
N ASP A 51 -12.65 -3.53 0.65
CA ASP A 51 -14.03 -3.55 0.16
C ASP A 51 -14.34 -4.85 -0.61
N GLU A 52 -13.42 -5.28 -1.48
CA GLU A 52 -13.54 -6.54 -2.21
C GLU A 52 -13.57 -7.75 -1.25
N PHE A 53 -12.74 -7.72 -0.21
CA PHE A 53 -12.68 -8.76 0.81
C PHE A 53 -13.98 -8.85 1.59
N ILE A 54 -14.54 -7.72 2.03
CA ILE A 54 -15.83 -7.69 2.75
C ILE A 54 -16.97 -8.17 1.83
N ALA A 55 -16.97 -7.76 0.56
CA ALA A 55 -17.95 -8.24 -0.42
C ALA A 55 -17.84 -9.75 -0.65
N SER A 56 -16.61 -10.28 -0.79
CA SER A 56 -16.35 -11.72 -0.91
C SER A 56 -16.72 -12.49 0.36
N LEU A 57 -16.59 -11.86 1.53
CA LEU A 57 -17.05 -12.43 2.78
C LEU A 57 -18.57 -12.56 2.79
N GLY A 58 -19.38 -11.65 2.21
CA GLY A 58 -20.84 -11.71 2.26
C GLY A 58 -21.50 -13.03 1.82
N ASP A 59 -20.86 -13.79 0.93
CA ASP A 59 -21.33 -15.11 0.46
C ASP A 59 -20.89 -16.28 1.39
N ARG A 60 -20.01 -15.99 2.36
CA ARG A 60 -19.44 -16.93 3.35
C ARG A 60 -19.43 -16.41 4.81
N ALA A 61 -19.92 -15.21 5.05
CA ALA A 61 -19.70 -14.49 6.30
C ALA A 61 -20.72 -14.95 7.34
N PRO A 62 -20.28 -15.25 8.58
CA PRO A 62 -21.22 -15.33 9.68
C PRO A 62 -21.87 -13.95 9.85
N ALA A 63 -23.20 -13.92 9.84
CA ALA A 63 -24.00 -12.73 10.09
C ALA A 63 -23.59 -12.10 11.43
N GLY A 64 -22.74 -11.07 11.40
CA GLY A 64 -22.15 -10.49 12.62
C GLY A 64 -20.83 -9.74 12.47
N VAL A 65 -20.19 -9.74 11.30
CA VAL A 65 -19.00 -8.89 11.07
C VAL A 65 -19.44 -7.43 10.95
N VAL A 66 -19.49 -6.75 12.11
CA VAL A 66 -19.52 -5.29 12.18
C VAL A 66 -18.15 -4.79 11.70
N ARG A 67 -18.11 -3.85 10.76
CA ARG A 67 -16.85 -3.16 10.41
C ARG A 67 -16.27 -2.61 11.72
N PRO A 68 -15.15 -3.14 12.23
CA PRO A 68 -14.54 -2.52 13.38
C PRO A 68 -14.20 -1.10 12.95
N ALA A 69 -14.64 -0.10 13.72
CA ALA A 69 -14.09 1.23 13.59
C ALA A 69 -12.58 1.03 13.76
N VAL A 70 -11.81 1.21 12.69
CA VAL A 70 -10.36 1.08 12.72
C VAL A 70 -9.93 1.96 13.89
N PRO A 71 -9.40 1.38 15.00
CA PRO A 71 -8.96 2.21 16.09
C PRO A 71 -7.89 3.11 15.47
N ALA A 72 -8.01 4.42 15.67
CA ALA A 72 -6.90 5.31 15.37
C ALA A 72 -5.71 4.75 16.15
N THR A 73 -4.82 4.02 15.48
CA THR A 73 -3.57 3.57 16.09
C THR A 73 -2.92 4.83 16.66
N PRO A 74 -2.32 4.72 17.86
CA PRO A 74 -1.82 5.88 18.60
C PRO A 74 -0.96 6.69 17.66
N GLU A 75 -1.25 7.99 17.59
CA GLU A 75 -0.57 8.97 16.74
C GLU A 75 0.93 8.70 16.81
N VAL A 76 1.49 8.06 15.78
CA VAL A 76 2.94 8.00 15.64
C VAL A 76 3.34 9.44 15.43
N GLU A 77 3.99 10.04 16.42
CA GLU A 77 4.55 11.39 16.36
C GLU A 77 5.22 11.55 15.00
N ARG A 78 4.66 12.46 14.20
CA ARG A 78 5.24 12.82 12.91
C ARG A 78 6.61 13.41 13.23
N ASP A 79 7.67 12.63 13.04
CA ASP A 79 9.00 13.20 13.03
C ASP A 79 9.13 13.97 11.71
N ASP A 80 8.83 15.27 11.76
CA ASP A 80 8.94 16.25 10.66
C ASP A 80 10.40 16.42 10.15
N ARG A 81 11.30 15.45 10.42
CA ARG A 81 12.74 15.50 10.13
C ARG A 81 13.21 14.62 8.98
N ALA A 82 12.31 14.02 8.21
CA ALA A 82 12.70 13.29 6.99
C ALA A 82 11.96 13.76 5.74
N GLU A 83 11.90 15.08 5.52
CA GLU A 83 12.01 15.56 4.14
C GLU A 83 13.47 15.38 3.71
N VAL A 84 13.82 14.16 3.27
CA VAL A 84 14.98 14.02 2.39
C VAL A 84 14.54 14.61 1.05
N PRO A 85 15.18 15.70 0.56
CA PRO A 85 14.79 16.32 -0.68
C PRO A 85 15.01 15.31 -1.80
N VAL A 86 13.93 14.89 -2.45
CA VAL A 86 13.97 14.16 -3.72
C VAL A 86 14.30 15.15 -4.85
N GLU A 87 15.44 15.84 -4.76
CA GLU A 87 16.00 16.61 -5.86
C GLU A 87 17.28 15.97 -6.39
N SER A 88 17.13 15.49 -7.63
CA SER A 88 18.10 15.60 -8.72
C SER A 88 19.37 14.76 -8.64
N VAL A 89 19.27 13.51 -9.11
CA VAL A 89 20.39 12.88 -9.84
C VAL A 89 20.05 12.89 -11.33
N ALA A 90 20.14 14.07 -11.92
CA ALA A 90 20.32 14.25 -13.35
C ALA A 90 21.42 15.29 -13.56
N ALA A 91 22.63 14.81 -13.92
CA ALA A 91 23.51 15.37 -14.96
C ALA A 91 24.99 15.05 -14.67
N ASN A 92 25.64 14.46 -15.69
CA ASN A 92 27.06 14.48 -16.01
C ASN A 92 28.09 13.87 -15.06
N ASP A 93 28.68 12.76 -15.51
CA ASP A 93 30.09 12.80 -15.90
C ASP A 93 30.29 11.96 -17.19
N PRO A 94 30.83 12.55 -18.27
CA PRO A 94 31.34 11.80 -19.40
C PRO A 94 32.73 11.23 -19.05
N GLU A 95 33.21 10.34 -19.90
CA GLU A 95 34.57 9.78 -19.91
C GLU A 95 34.76 8.46 -19.17
N GLY A 96 34.52 7.40 -19.95
CA GLY A 96 35.30 6.20 -19.80
C GLY A 96 36.77 6.49 -20.13
N GLN A 97 37.64 6.13 -19.20
CA GLN A 97 39.03 5.81 -19.46
C GLN A 97 39.47 4.73 -18.48
N PHE A 98 40.05 3.68 -19.08
CA PHE A 98 40.65 2.45 -18.54
C PHE A 98 39.71 1.29 -18.23
#